data_AF-A0A661ULJ5-F1
#
_entry.id   AF-A0A661ULJ5-F1
#
_cell.length_a   1.000
_cell.length_b   1.000
_cell.length_c   1.000
_cell.angle_alpha   90.00
_cell.angle_beta   90.00
_cell.angle_gamma   90.00
#
_symmetry.space_group_name_H-M   'P 1'
#
loop_
_entity.id
_entity.type
_entity.pdbx_description
1 polymer ?
#
loop_
_entity_poly.entity_id
_entity_poly.type
_entity_poly.pdbx_seq_one_letter_code
_entity_poly.pdbx_strand_id
1 'polypeptide(L)' 'KDCVCPSSFPQCVCDKKSTLKIITRKPLVPSSQEIEQNSRARSAKMRIAQKRS' A
#
# COMPACT_ATOMS: atom_id res chain seq x y z
N LYS A 1 -6.75 6.01 -7.50
CA LYS A 1 -7.10 7.43 -7.79
C LYS A 1 -5.76 8.13 -7.87
N ASP A 2 -5.14 8.07 -9.04
CA ASP A 2 -3.73 8.40 -9.23
C ASP A 2 -3.62 9.70 -10.01
N CYS A 3 -4.46 10.68 -9.66
CA CYS A 3 -4.38 12.00 -10.27
C CYS A 3 -3.91 13.05 -9.30
N VAL A 4 -2.97 13.86 -9.79
CA VAL A 4 -2.42 15.03 -9.11
C VAL A 4 -3.01 16.33 -9.66
N CYS A 5 -3.96 16.25 -10.60
CA CYS A 5 -4.62 17.44 -11.12
C CYS A 5 -5.36 18.14 -9.98
N PRO A 6 -5.31 19.48 -9.94
CA PRO A 6 -6.13 20.27 -9.02
C PRO A 6 -7.61 19.95 -9.23
N SER A 7 -8.39 19.88 -8.15
CA SER A 7 -9.84 19.62 -8.20
C SER A 7 -10.63 20.68 -8.97
N SER A 8 -10.02 21.81 -9.32
CA SER A 8 -10.59 22.88 -10.14
C SER A 8 -10.56 22.58 -11.64
N PHE A 9 -9.83 21.56 -12.10
CA PHE A 9 -9.78 21.22 -13.52
C PHE A 9 -10.97 20.35 -13.95
N PRO A 10 -11.67 20.69 -15.04
CA PRO A 10 -12.84 19.95 -15.51
C PRO A 10 -12.49 18.57 -16.09
N GLN A 11 -11.24 18.35 -16.49
CA GLN A 11 -10.77 17.07 -17.03
C GLN A 11 -9.35 16.73 -16.54
N CYS A 12 -9.14 15.43 -16.31
CA CYS A 12 -7.85 14.87 -15.95
C CYS A 12 -6.85 14.98 -17.11
N VAL A 13 -5.81 15.80 -16.95
CA VAL A 13 -4.66 15.91 -17.88
C VAL A 13 -3.39 15.26 -17.31
N CYS A 14 -3.50 14.60 -16.15
CA CYS A 14 -2.40 13.87 -15.56
C CYS A 14 -2.29 12.49 -16.24
N ASP A 15 -1.29 12.26 -17.09
CA ASP A 15 -1.02 10.92 -17.66
C ASP A 15 -0.45 9.91 -16.64
N LYS A 16 -0.67 10.17 -15.35
CA LYS A 16 -0.16 9.34 -14.26
C LYS A 16 -1.02 8.08 -14.13
N LYS A 17 -0.48 6.98 -14.64
CA LYS A 17 -1.01 5.64 -14.38
C LYS A 17 -0.32 5.05 -13.16
N SER A 18 -1.09 4.44 -12.28
CA SER A 18 -0.55 3.75 -11.10
C SER A 18 0.41 2.64 -11.56
N THR A 19 1.70 2.76 -11.23
CA THR A 19 2.74 1.79 -11.60
C THR A 19 2.75 0.56 -10.68
N LEU A 20 2.03 0.62 -9.55
CA LEU A 20 1.99 -0.43 -8.55
C LEU A 20 0.55 -0.87 -8.30
N LYS A 21 0.30 -2.18 -8.29
CA LYS A 21 -0.93 -2.79 -7.79
C LYS A 21 -0.72 -3.16 -6.33
N ILE A 22 -1.41 -2.46 -5.43
CA ILE A 22 -1.40 -2.80 -4.00
C ILE A 22 -2.11 -4.15 -3.82
N ILE A 23 -1.40 -5.15 -3.28
CA ILE A 23 -1.96 -6.47 -2.99
C ILE A 23 -2.60 -6.47 -1.60
N THR A 24 -1.89 -5.92 -0.61
CA THR A 24 -2.38 -5.83 0.78
C THR A 24 -2.92 -4.42 1.06
N ARG A 25 -4.25 -4.26 1.07
CA ARG A 25 -4.88 -2.95 1.40
C ARG A 25 -4.65 -2.54 2.86
N LYS A 26 -4.70 -3.50 3.78
CA LYS A 26 -4.32 -3.34 5.19
C LYS A 26 -2.95 -4.02 5.41
N PRO A 27 -2.10 -3.53 6.32
CA PRO A 27 -0.85 -4.21 6.64
C PRO A 27 -1.13 -5.60 7.21
N LEU A 28 -0.31 -6.58 6.82
CA LEU A 28 -0.29 -7.87 7.48
C LEU A 28 0.49 -7.73 8.79
N VAL A 29 -0.09 -8.23 9.87
CA VAL A 29 0.46 -8.18 11.22
C VAL A 29 0.88 -9.59 11.64
N PRO A 30 1.90 -9.73 12.49
CA PRO A 30 2.31 -11.02 13.00
C PRO A 30 1.23 -11.65 13.88
N SER A 31 1.22 -12.97 13.92
CA SER A 31 0.28 -13.73 14.75
C SER A 31 0.65 -13.65 16.23
N SER A 32 -0.28 -13.96 17.14
CA SER A 32 0.00 -13.99 18.58
C SER A 32 1.14 -14.94 18.94
N GLN A 33 1.17 -16.12 18.32
CA GLN A 33 2.23 -17.13 18.52
C GLN A 33 3.61 -16.61 18.09
N GLU A 34 3.67 -15.87 16.98
CA GLU A 34 4.92 -15.27 16.48
C GLU A 34 5.43 -14.16 17.41
N ILE A 35 4.52 -13.38 18.01
CA ILE A 35 4.87 -12.35 19.00
C ILE A 35 5.38 -12.97 20.29
N GLU A 36 4.82 -14.11 20.72
CA GLU A 36 5.29 -14.84 21.91
C GLU A 36 6.70 -15.41 21.69
N GLN A 37 6.97 -15.99 20.53
CA GLN A 37 8.30 -16.52 20.18
C GLN A 37 9.33 -15.42 19.85
N ASN A 38 8.86 -14.29 19.32
CA ASN A 38 9.68 -13.16 18.94
C ASN A 38 9.00 -11.83 19.31
N SER A 39 9.23 -11.37 20.53
CA SER A 39 8.65 -10.12 21.06
C SER A 39 8.96 -8.89 20.20
N ARG A 40 10.09 -8.90 19.47
CA ARG A 40 10.48 -7.82 18.54
C ARG A 40 9.57 -7.75 17.31
N ALA A 41 8.86 -8.81 16.97
CA ALA A 41 7.92 -8.82 15.85
C ALA A 41 6.65 -8.00 16.13
N ARG A 42 6.29 -7.73 17.40
CA ARG A 42 5.02 -7.08 17.79
C ARG A 42 4.67 -5.81 17.00
N SER A 43 5.67 -5.03 16.58
CA SER A 43 5.48 -3.78 15.83
C SER A 43 5.56 -3.92 14.30
N ALA A 44 5.87 -5.11 13.78
CA ALA A 44 6.04 -5.36 12.36
C ALA A 44 4.70 -5.20 11.60
N LYS A 45 4.76 -4.52 10.45
CA LYS A 45 3.61 -4.26 9.58
C LYS A 45 4.03 -4.48 8.13
N MET A 46 3.73 -5.66 7.59
CA MET A 46 4.11 -6.03 6.23
C MET A 46 3.14 -5.43 5.21
N ARG A 47 3.67 -4.90 4.10
CA ARG A 47 2.91 -4.36 2.96
C ARG A 47 3.48 -4.90 1.66
N ILE A 48 2.60 -5.32 0.74
CA ILE A 48 2.97 -5.92 -0.54
C ILE A 48 2.32 -5.14 -1.68
N ALA A 49 3.13 -4.79 -2.67
CA ALA A 49 2.69 -4.24 -3.94
C ALA A 49 3.39 -4.96 -5.09
N GLN A 50 2.67 -5.13 -6.21
CA GLN A 50 3.20 -5.70 -7.44
C GLN A 50 3.40 -4.59 -8.46
N LYS A 51 4.51 -4.59 -9.19
CA LYS A 51 4.70 -3.68 -10.34
C LYS A 51 3.68 -4.03 -11.42
N ARG A 52 2.87 -3.06 -11.85
CA ARG A 52 2.08 -3.17 -13.07
C ARG A 52 3.07 -3.03 -14.23
N SER A 53 3.17 -4.08 -15.03
CA SER A 53 3.91 -4.15 -16.29
C SER A 53 3.40 -3.13 -17.29
#